data_AF-A0A8H7WY58-F1
#
_entry.id   AF-A0A8H7WY58-F1
#
_cell.length_a   1.000
_cell.length_b   1.000
_cell.length_c   1.000
_cell.angle_alpha   90.00
_cell.angle_beta   90.00
_cell.angle_gamma   90.00
#
_symmetry.space_group_name_H-M   'P 1'
#
loop_
_entity.id
_entity.type
_entity.pdbx_description
1 polymer ?
#
loop_
_entity_poly.entity_id
_entity_poly.type
_entity_poly.pdbx_seq_one_letter_code
_entity_poly.pdbx_strand_id
1 'polypeptide(L)'
;MDTFHVFANLPSELRIKIWKCTFPEPRVVPVRFNRGSQQYTSTSAPPALVHACSQSRSIFLETYTKLILSPRYTSTVFVDFARDTIFFDNLDCSPDGDLSFDLALSPHADRILYCAIDAQLWEVLRVFKYDSLSEVKLMRNLRTVALVMAKDYDRGLQRRVDVDGAQNLFIDVDDNTVGSEIRHVHWYVESLRWEMRHRQEEFWDGNTPVIQMWLL
;
A
#
# COMPACT_ATOMS: atom_id res chain seq x y z
N MET A 1 -13.24 2.26 -35.65
CA MET A 1 -12.32 1.54 -34.75
C MET A 1 -11.14 1.14 -35.59
N ASP A 2 -10.14 2.01 -35.66
CA ASP A 2 -9.00 1.82 -36.55
C ASP A 2 -7.98 0.92 -35.85
N THR A 3 -7.72 -0.25 -36.43
CA THR A 3 -6.77 -1.24 -35.91
C THR A 3 -5.37 -0.93 -36.41
N PHE A 4 -4.43 -0.69 -35.50
CA PHE A 4 -3.03 -0.40 -35.84
C PHE A 4 -2.26 -1.69 -36.16
N HIS A 5 -2.32 -2.12 -37.43
CA HIS A 5 -1.69 -3.37 -37.87
C HIS A 5 -0.16 -3.31 -37.98
N VAL A 6 0.43 -2.11 -38.07
CA VAL A 6 1.88 -1.94 -38.29
C VAL A 6 2.71 -2.48 -37.12
N PHE A 7 2.18 -2.44 -35.90
CA PHE A 7 2.88 -2.99 -34.73
C PHE A 7 3.20 -4.47 -34.88
N ALA A 8 2.28 -5.26 -35.45
CA ALA A 8 2.46 -6.70 -35.62
C ALA A 8 3.58 -7.05 -36.63
N ASN A 9 3.89 -6.14 -37.55
CA ASN A 9 4.93 -6.30 -38.56
C ASN A 9 6.35 -6.06 -38.00
N LEU A 10 6.47 -5.54 -36.78
CA LEU A 10 7.77 -5.37 -36.14
C LEU A 10 8.37 -6.74 -35.75
N PRO A 11 9.70 -6.90 -35.87
CA PRO A 11 10.41 -8.03 -35.30
C PRO A 11 10.02 -8.28 -33.84
N SER A 12 9.95 -9.55 -33.44
CA SER A 12 9.53 -9.96 -32.10
C SER A 12 10.32 -9.27 -30.98
N GLU A 13 11.63 -9.12 -31.16
CA GLU A 13 12.53 -8.44 -30.22
C GLU A 13 12.13 -6.98 -29.99
N LEU A 14 11.77 -6.25 -31.05
CA LEU A 14 11.32 -4.85 -30.93
C LEU A 14 9.96 -4.78 -30.23
N ARG A 15 9.03 -5.68 -30.56
CA ARG A 15 7.73 -5.74 -29.87
C ARG A 15 7.90 -6.01 -28.39
N ILE A 16 8.77 -6.96 -28.01
CA ILE A 16 9.05 -7.26 -26.61
C ILE A 16 9.67 -6.05 -25.91
N LYS A 17 10.64 -5.37 -26.54
CA LYS A 17 11.23 -4.14 -25.98
C LYS A 17 10.18 -3.05 -25.78
N ILE A 18 9.32 -2.80 -26.77
CA ILE A 18 8.24 -1.81 -26.66
C ILE A 18 7.31 -2.18 -25.50
N TRP A 19 6.88 -3.43 -25.39
CA TRP A 19 6.04 -3.87 -24.27
C TRP A 19 6.74 -3.71 -22.93
N LYS A 20 8.03 -4.03 -22.81
CA LYS A 20 8.79 -3.80 -21.57
C LYS A 20 8.87 -2.31 -21.21
N CYS A 21 8.96 -1.43 -22.20
CA CYS A 21 8.94 0.02 -21.98
C CYS A 21 7.55 0.56 -21.57
N THR A 22 6.47 -0.20 -21.70
CA THR A 22 5.15 0.21 -21.22
C THR A 22 4.83 -0.26 -19.81
N PHE A 23 5.75 -0.99 -19.16
CA PHE A 23 5.57 -1.43 -17.79
C PHE A 23 5.33 -0.23 -16.87
N PRO A 24 4.45 -0.37 -15.87
CA PRO A 24 4.26 0.71 -14.93
C PRO A 24 5.56 0.93 -14.14
N GLU A 25 5.81 2.20 -13.86
CA GLU A 25 6.78 2.62 -12.86
C GLU A 25 6.43 2.02 -11.48
N PRO A 26 7.40 1.93 -10.55
CA PRO A 26 7.14 1.51 -9.18
C PRO A 26 5.94 2.26 -8.61
N ARG A 27 4.94 1.51 -8.13
CA ARG A 27 3.64 2.05 -7.74
C ARG A 27 3.20 1.56 -6.37
N VAL A 28 2.31 2.34 -5.76
CA VAL A 28 1.59 1.97 -4.54
C VAL A 28 0.30 1.27 -4.94
N VAL A 29 0.09 0.04 -4.47
CA VAL A 29 -1.04 -0.81 -4.84
C VAL A 29 -1.91 -1.05 -3.60
N PRO A 30 -3.04 -0.33 -3.45
CA PRO A 30 -4.00 -0.56 -2.38
C PRO A 30 -4.59 -1.96 -2.50
N VAL A 31 -4.68 -2.70 -1.41
CA VAL A 31 -5.26 -4.05 -1.38
C VAL A 31 -6.38 -4.11 -0.36
N ARG A 32 -7.57 -4.48 -0.83
CA ARG A 32 -8.77 -4.59 0.00
C ARG A 32 -9.53 -5.87 -0.35
N PHE A 33 -10.08 -6.51 0.66
CA PHE A 33 -10.98 -7.64 0.48
C PHE A 33 -12.39 -7.15 0.13
N ASN A 34 -12.89 -7.53 -1.04
CA ASN A 34 -14.24 -7.21 -1.44
C ASN A 34 -15.20 -8.33 -1.02
N ARG A 35 -16.03 -8.07 0.00
CA ARG A 35 -16.99 -9.05 0.53
C ARG A 35 -18.08 -9.46 -0.47
N GLY A 36 -18.48 -8.57 -1.38
CA GLY A 36 -19.49 -8.87 -2.39
C GLY A 36 -19.02 -9.88 -3.44
N SER A 37 -17.72 -9.82 -3.79
CA SER A 37 -17.10 -10.72 -4.78
C SER A 37 -16.18 -11.79 -4.17
N GLN A 38 -16.05 -11.82 -2.84
CA GLN A 38 -15.24 -12.80 -2.08
C GLN A 38 -13.79 -12.90 -2.59
N GLN A 39 -13.18 -11.77 -2.91
CA GLN A 39 -11.84 -11.72 -3.49
C GLN A 39 -11.08 -10.46 -3.09
N TYR A 40 -9.75 -10.53 -3.14
CA TYR A 40 -8.89 -9.36 -3.00
C TYR A 40 -8.89 -8.52 -4.29
N THR A 41 -9.05 -7.22 -4.10
CA THR A 41 -9.16 -6.22 -5.17
C THR A 41 -8.30 -5.02 -4.86
N SER A 42 -8.04 -4.21 -5.88
CA SER A 42 -7.34 -2.94 -5.74
C SER A 42 -8.19 -1.83 -6.36
N THR A 43 -8.12 -0.64 -5.79
CA THR A 43 -8.72 0.58 -6.37
C THR A 43 -7.83 1.16 -7.48
N SER A 44 -6.58 0.72 -7.60
CA SER A 44 -5.70 1.11 -8.70
C SER A 44 -6.18 0.53 -10.02
N ALA A 45 -6.09 1.33 -11.08
CA ALA A 45 -6.40 0.87 -12.42
C ALA A 45 -5.51 -0.34 -12.81
N PRO A 46 -6.09 -1.40 -13.40
CA PRO A 46 -5.32 -2.50 -13.94
C PRO A 46 -4.31 -2.00 -14.99
N PRO A 47 -3.06 -2.52 -15.02
CA PRO A 47 -2.09 -2.13 -16.04
C PRO A 47 -2.62 -2.36 -17.45
N ALA A 48 -2.43 -1.39 -18.33
CA ALA A 48 -2.89 -1.45 -19.72
C ALA A 48 -2.39 -2.71 -20.46
N LEU A 49 -1.21 -3.23 -20.10
CA LEU A 49 -0.64 -4.45 -20.69
C LEU A 49 -1.53 -5.68 -20.51
N VAL A 50 -2.30 -5.76 -19.43
CA VAL A 50 -3.19 -6.89 -19.17
C VAL A 50 -4.37 -6.91 -20.14
N HIS A 51 -4.71 -5.76 -20.74
CA HIS A 51 -5.89 -5.61 -21.61
C HIS A 51 -5.55 -5.35 -23.08
N ALA A 52 -4.32 -4.95 -23.41
CA ALA A 52 -3.94 -4.60 -24.79
C ALA A 52 -4.02 -5.78 -25.77
N CYS A 53 -3.28 -6.88 -25.55
CA CYS A 53 -3.36 -8.10 -26.35
C CYS A 53 -2.83 -9.32 -25.60
N SER A 54 -2.88 -10.52 -26.22
CA SER A 54 -2.35 -11.75 -25.62
C SER A 54 -0.83 -11.70 -25.40
N GLN A 55 -0.09 -11.11 -26.35
CA GLN A 55 1.37 -10.97 -26.26
C GLN A 55 1.79 -10.03 -25.11
N SER A 56 1.12 -8.88 -24.96
CA SER A 56 1.43 -7.96 -23.86
C SER A 56 1.12 -8.60 -22.51
N ARG A 57 0.03 -9.38 -22.43
CA ARG A 57 -0.35 -10.09 -21.22
C ARG A 57 0.64 -11.17 -20.83
N SER A 58 1.16 -11.95 -21.78
CA SER A 58 2.16 -12.99 -21.47
C SER A 58 3.44 -12.37 -20.91
N ILE A 59 3.94 -11.30 -21.55
CA ILE A 59 5.13 -10.58 -21.09
C ILE A 59 4.90 -9.97 -19.70
N PHE A 60 3.71 -9.42 -19.45
CA PHE A 60 3.36 -8.87 -18.14
C PHE A 60 3.39 -9.94 -17.04
N LEU A 61 2.81 -11.12 -17.30
CA LEU A 61 2.72 -12.22 -16.32
C LEU A 61 4.07 -12.91 -16.04
N GLU A 62 5.09 -12.70 -16.87
CA GLU A 62 6.46 -13.14 -16.57
C GLU A 62 7.09 -12.35 -15.41
N THR A 63 6.63 -11.11 -15.17
CA THR A 63 7.19 -10.21 -14.15
C THR A 63 6.23 -10.01 -12.98
N TYR A 64 4.94 -9.76 -13.27
CA TYR A 64 3.94 -9.47 -12.26
C TYR A 64 3.26 -10.75 -11.79
N THR A 65 3.25 -10.95 -10.47
CA THR A 65 2.57 -12.08 -9.84
C THR A 65 1.22 -11.62 -9.28
N LYS A 66 0.20 -12.48 -9.39
CA LYS A 66 -1.07 -12.26 -8.69
C LYS A 66 -0.86 -12.41 -7.19
N LEU A 67 -1.14 -11.37 -6.40
CA LEU A 67 -0.97 -11.38 -4.96
C LEU A 67 -1.98 -12.33 -4.31
N ILE A 68 -1.51 -13.24 -3.44
CA ILE A 68 -2.35 -14.14 -2.66
C ILE A 68 -2.11 -13.81 -1.19
N LEU A 69 -3.06 -13.13 -0.54
CA LEU A 69 -3.02 -12.90 0.90
C LEU A 69 -3.58 -14.11 1.65
N SER A 70 -4.75 -14.62 1.26
CA SER A 70 -5.26 -15.88 1.81
C SER A 70 -5.46 -16.90 0.68
N PRO A 71 -4.95 -18.15 0.81
CA PRO A 71 -5.16 -19.20 -0.19
C PRO A 71 -6.64 -19.57 -0.42
N ARG A 72 -7.53 -19.20 0.50
CA ARG A 72 -8.98 -19.50 0.39
C ARG A 72 -9.70 -18.57 -0.56
N TYR A 73 -9.15 -17.39 -0.83
CA TYR A 73 -9.79 -16.36 -1.61
C TYR A 73 -8.97 -16.00 -2.84
N THR A 74 -9.65 -15.72 -3.93
CA THR A 74 -9.00 -15.29 -5.17
C THR A 74 -8.56 -13.84 -5.05
N SER A 75 -7.71 -13.41 -5.99
CA SER A 75 -7.22 -12.05 -6.08
C SER A 75 -7.20 -11.59 -7.52
N THR A 76 -7.51 -10.31 -7.71
CA THR A 76 -7.39 -9.61 -8.98
C THR A 76 -6.18 -8.68 -9.01
N VAL A 77 -5.42 -8.61 -7.90
CA VAL A 77 -4.30 -7.69 -7.73
C VAL A 77 -3.01 -8.32 -8.26
N PHE A 78 -2.34 -7.62 -9.17
CA PHE A 78 -1.03 -8.00 -9.70
C PHE A 78 0.05 -7.08 -9.15
N VAL A 79 1.11 -7.68 -8.63
CA VAL A 79 2.20 -7.00 -7.93
C VAL A 79 3.54 -7.48 -8.47
N ASP A 80 4.45 -6.54 -8.69
CA ASP A 80 5.88 -6.84 -8.81
C ASP A 80 6.54 -6.63 -7.45
N PHE A 81 6.79 -7.74 -6.73
CA PHE A 81 7.35 -7.73 -5.38
C PHE A 81 8.72 -7.04 -5.27
N ALA A 82 9.46 -6.89 -6.38
CA ALA A 82 10.75 -6.23 -6.38
C ALA A 82 10.66 -4.70 -6.39
N ARG A 83 9.51 -4.13 -6.78
CA ARG A 83 9.36 -2.68 -7.05
C ARG A 83 8.10 -2.07 -6.44
N ASP A 84 6.99 -2.80 -6.44
CA ASP A 84 5.70 -2.28 -5.99
C ASP A 84 5.63 -2.25 -4.46
N THR A 85 4.94 -1.23 -3.94
CA THR A 85 4.59 -1.12 -2.52
C THR A 85 3.14 -1.57 -2.33
N ILE A 86 2.94 -2.60 -1.51
CA ILE A 86 1.59 -3.04 -1.14
C ILE A 86 1.06 -2.10 -0.07
N PHE A 87 -0.14 -1.55 -0.28
CA PHE A 87 -0.74 -0.57 0.61
C PHE A 87 -2.01 -1.10 1.26
N PHE A 88 -2.05 -1.09 2.58
CA PHE A 88 -3.22 -1.42 3.38
C PHE A 88 -3.81 -0.12 3.92
N ASP A 89 -4.98 0.25 3.41
CA ASP A 89 -5.61 1.54 3.68
C ASP A 89 -7.01 1.42 4.28
N ASN A 90 -7.46 0.19 4.54
CA ASN A 90 -8.73 -0.10 5.19
C ASN A 90 -8.66 -1.43 5.95
N LEU A 91 -9.61 -1.65 6.88
CA LEU A 91 -9.82 -2.90 7.62
C LEU A 91 -10.50 -4.00 6.78
N ASP A 92 -10.57 -3.82 5.47
CA ASP A 92 -11.17 -4.78 4.54
C ASP A 92 -10.25 -6.02 4.38
N CYS A 93 -10.24 -6.87 5.40
CA CYS A 93 -9.55 -8.16 5.43
C CYS A 93 -10.52 -9.31 5.07
N SER A 94 -9.99 -10.53 4.92
CA SER A 94 -10.83 -11.71 4.71
C SER A 94 -11.83 -11.92 5.86
N PRO A 95 -12.96 -12.61 5.64
CA PRO A 95 -13.92 -12.86 6.71
C PRO A 95 -13.41 -13.86 7.77
N ASP A 96 -12.26 -14.50 7.52
CA ASP A 96 -11.66 -15.46 8.46
C ASP A 96 -10.88 -14.77 9.59
N GLY A 97 -10.48 -13.51 9.41
CA GLY A 97 -9.64 -12.82 10.39
C GLY A 97 -9.26 -11.40 10.01
N ASP A 98 -8.15 -10.94 10.59
CA ASP A 98 -7.57 -9.62 10.34
C ASP A 98 -6.37 -9.70 9.39
N LEU A 99 -5.72 -8.56 9.15
CA LEU A 99 -4.56 -8.46 8.28
C LEU A 99 -3.41 -9.39 8.73
N SER A 100 -3.19 -9.54 10.03
CA SER A 100 -2.17 -10.46 10.55
C SER A 100 -2.51 -11.91 10.24
N PHE A 101 -3.79 -12.29 10.32
CA PHE A 101 -4.24 -13.63 9.95
C PHE A 101 -4.06 -13.89 8.45
N ASP A 102 -4.43 -12.93 7.60
CA ASP A 102 -4.26 -13.03 6.16
C ASP A 102 -2.76 -13.15 5.80
N LEU A 103 -1.90 -12.29 6.33
CA LEU A 103 -0.47 -12.35 6.10
C LEU A 103 0.17 -13.67 6.58
N ALA A 104 -0.29 -14.23 7.71
CA ALA A 104 0.23 -15.48 8.23
C ALA A 104 -0.08 -16.69 7.33
N LEU A 105 -1.20 -16.65 6.59
CA LEU A 105 -1.58 -17.68 5.63
C LEU A 105 -1.01 -17.43 4.22
N SER A 106 -0.52 -16.22 3.96
CA SER A 106 -0.07 -15.83 2.65
C SER A 106 1.19 -16.59 2.23
N PRO A 107 1.18 -17.30 1.08
CA PRO A 107 2.40 -17.85 0.50
C PRO A 107 3.33 -16.77 -0.07
N HIS A 108 2.94 -15.50 0.02
CA HIS A 108 3.66 -14.37 -0.54
C HIS A 108 4.12 -13.36 0.51
N ALA A 109 3.81 -13.54 1.79
CA ALA A 109 4.20 -12.62 2.85
C ALA A 109 5.73 -12.36 2.85
N ASP A 110 6.53 -13.42 2.75
CA ASP A 110 7.99 -13.32 2.67
C ASP A 110 8.51 -12.68 1.38
N ARG A 111 7.68 -12.55 0.34
CA ARG A 111 8.06 -11.87 -0.91
C ARG A 111 7.81 -10.37 -0.83
N ILE A 112 7.04 -9.88 0.15
CA ILE A 112 6.73 -8.46 0.30
C ILE A 112 7.95 -7.72 0.81
N LEU A 113 8.52 -6.87 -0.05
CA LEU A 113 9.68 -6.04 0.30
C LEU A 113 9.29 -4.63 0.73
N TYR A 114 8.21 -4.08 0.19
CA TYR A 114 7.75 -2.72 0.48
C TYR A 114 6.28 -2.75 0.88
N CYS A 115 6.00 -2.26 2.08
CA CYS A 115 4.65 -2.19 2.62
C CYS A 115 4.35 -0.75 3.05
N ALA A 116 3.13 -0.31 2.78
CA ALA A 116 2.58 0.92 3.32
C ALA A 116 1.31 0.58 4.11
N ILE A 117 1.09 1.25 5.22
CA ILE A 117 -0.12 1.09 6.05
C ILE A 117 -0.62 2.48 6.39
N ASP A 118 -1.92 2.72 6.20
CA ASP A 118 -2.55 3.96 6.61
C ASP A 118 -2.41 4.15 8.14
N ALA A 119 -2.10 5.36 8.57
CA ALA A 119 -1.80 5.63 9.98
C ALA A 119 -3.01 5.42 10.90
N GLN A 120 -4.23 5.71 10.42
CA GLN A 120 -5.45 5.45 11.19
C GLN A 120 -5.72 3.94 11.26
N LEU A 121 -5.51 3.22 10.15
CA LEU A 121 -5.57 1.76 10.15
C LEU A 121 -4.56 1.18 11.16
N TRP A 122 -3.33 1.68 11.15
CA TRP A 122 -2.27 1.27 12.07
C TRP A 122 -2.69 1.47 13.53
N GLU A 123 -3.25 2.63 13.87
CA GLU A 123 -3.79 2.90 15.21
C GLU A 123 -4.87 1.88 15.60
N VAL A 124 -5.85 1.63 14.72
CA VAL A 124 -6.96 0.70 15.02
C VAL A 124 -6.46 -0.73 15.24
N LEU A 125 -5.52 -1.22 14.42
CA LEU A 125 -4.94 -2.55 14.58
C LEU A 125 -4.30 -2.72 15.96
N ARG A 126 -3.74 -1.65 16.51
CA ARG A 126 -3.03 -1.62 17.79
C ARG A 126 -3.95 -1.47 19.01
N VAL A 127 -5.21 -1.11 18.83
CA VAL A 127 -6.21 -1.13 19.91
C VAL A 127 -6.45 -2.55 20.41
N PHE A 128 -6.44 -3.53 19.51
CA PHE A 128 -6.85 -4.91 19.81
C PHE A 128 -5.69 -5.90 19.91
N LYS A 129 -4.46 -5.49 19.58
CA LYS A 129 -3.28 -6.36 19.55
C LYS A 129 -2.29 -6.00 20.65
N TYR A 130 -1.93 -7.01 21.43
CA TYR A 130 -0.86 -6.90 22.43
C TYR A 130 0.52 -6.82 21.78
N ASP A 131 0.73 -7.58 20.69
CA ASP A 131 1.98 -7.54 19.93
C ASP A 131 1.94 -6.43 18.91
N SER A 132 2.96 -5.58 18.98
CA SER A 132 3.02 -4.32 18.29
C SER A 132 3.44 -4.43 16.83
N LEU A 133 4.06 -5.55 16.49
CA LEU A 133 4.62 -5.88 15.19
C LEU A 133 3.82 -6.98 14.49
N SER A 134 2.58 -7.26 14.92
CA SER A 134 1.80 -8.45 14.52
C SER A 134 1.73 -8.68 13.02
N GLU A 135 1.54 -7.62 12.23
CA GLU A 135 1.42 -7.64 10.78
C GLU A 135 2.80 -7.62 10.12
N VAL A 136 3.66 -6.69 10.54
CA VAL A 136 4.96 -6.45 9.86
C VAL A 136 5.92 -7.63 10.03
N LYS A 137 5.92 -8.30 11.19
CA LYS A 137 6.81 -9.45 11.46
C LYS A 137 6.54 -10.68 10.58
N LEU A 138 5.36 -10.74 9.96
CA LEU A 138 5.00 -11.81 9.03
C LEU A 138 5.65 -11.65 7.67
N MET A 139 6.11 -10.44 7.33
CA MET A 139 6.87 -10.15 6.12
C MET A 139 8.37 -10.17 6.43
N ARG A 140 9.00 -11.34 6.37
CA ARG A 140 10.39 -11.53 6.88
C ARG A 140 11.48 -10.85 6.05
N ASN A 141 11.21 -10.59 4.77
CA ASN A 141 12.17 -9.93 3.86
C ASN A 141 11.83 -8.45 3.63
N LEU A 142 11.01 -7.87 4.52
CA LEU A 142 10.59 -6.50 4.41
C LEU A 142 11.80 -5.55 4.45
N ARG A 143 11.83 -4.61 3.52
CA ARG A 143 12.89 -3.59 3.40
C ARG A 143 12.40 -2.22 3.81
N THR A 144 11.13 -1.93 3.57
CA THR A 144 10.56 -0.63 3.92
C THR A 144 9.13 -0.78 4.41
N VAL A 145 8.82 -0.05 5.48
CA VAL A 145 7.47 0.17 5.97
C VAL A 145 7.19 1.67 5.95
N ALA A 146 6.10 2.08 5.31
CA ALA A 146 5.63 3.45 5.35
C ALA A 146 4.33 3.56 6.13
N LEU A 147 4.27 4.45 7.12
CA LEU A 147 3.01 4.90 7.69
C LEU A 147 2.51 6.09 6.87
N VAL A 148 1.32 5.96 6.30
CA VAL A 148 0.74 6.92 5.36
C VAL A 148 -0.29 7.79 6.06
N MET A 149 -0.21 9.11 5.86
CA MET A 149 -1.29 10.04 6.19
C MET A 149 -1.97 10.52 4.92
N ALA A 150 -3.31 10.47 4.89
CA ALA A 150 -4.11 10.92 3.76
C ALA A 150 -4.11 12.46 3.63
N LYS A 151 -3.98 13.00 2.41
CA LYS A 151 -4.00 14.46 2.16
C LYS A 151 -5.29 15.19 2.52
N ASP A 152 -6.42 14.50 2.71
CA ASP A 152 -7.71 15.16 3.04
C ASP A 152 -7.68 15.93 4.39
N TYR A 153 -6.59 15.82 5.16
CA TYR A 153 -6.27 16.73 6.25
C TYR A 153 -6.19 18.22 5.86
N ASP A 154 -5.91 18.55 4.59
CA ASP A 154 -5.95 19.94 4.10
C ASP A 154 -7.38 20.48 3.87
N ARG A 155 -8.42 19.63 3.77
CA ARG A 155 -9.80 20.13 3.63
C ARG A 155 -10.33 20.79 4.90
N GLY A 156 -9.70 20.52 6.05
CA GLY A 156 -9.90 21.29 7.28
C GLY A 156 -9.44 22.75 7.16
N LEU A 157 -8.47 23.05 6.28
CA LEU A 157 -8.02 24.43 6.02
C LEU A 157 -9.00 25.24 5.16
N GLN A 158 -9.84 24.62 4.32
CA GLN A 158 -10.68 25.34 3.37
C GLN A 158 -12.15 25.52 3.80
N ARG A 159 -12.59 24.90 4.90
CA ARG A 159 -14.01 24.93 5.32
C ARG A 159 -14.35 25.98 6.38
N ARG A 160 -13.66 27.12 6.40
CA ARG A 160 -14.01 28.28 7.23
C ARG A 160 -14.01 29.59 6.43
N VAL A 161 -15.08 29.77 5.65
CA VAL A 161 -15.55 31.04 5.05
C VAL A 161 -17.06 30.84 4.92
N ASP A 162 -18.00 31.64 5.42
CA ASP A 162 -18.09 32.95 6.07
C ASP A 162 -19.37 32.89 6.94
N VAL A 163 -19.36 33.39 8.18
CA VAL A 163 -20.55 34.07 8.75
C VAL A 163 -20.08 35.18 9.71
N ASP A 164 -20.39 36.40 9.29
CA ASP A 164 -20.42 37.67 10.03
C ASP A 164 -19.11 38.40 10.38
N GLY A 165 -19.01 39.59 9.78
CA GLY A 165 -17.95 40.55 9.97
C GLY A 165 -18.01 41.22 11.33
N ALA A 166 -17.25 40.68 12.27
CA ALA A 166 -16.77 41.44 13.43
C ALA A 166 -15.32 41.03 13.71
N GLN A 167 -14.40 41.95 13.43
CA GLN A 167 -12.99 41.81 13.76
C GLN A 167 -12.82 41.84 15.28
N ASN A 168 -12.41 40.71 15.84
CA ASN A 168 -11.54 40.62 17.01
C ASN A 168 -10.75 39.32 16.86
N LEU A 169 -9.53 39.44 16.34
CA LEU A 169 -8.59 38.32 16.24
C LEU A 169 -8.03 38.05 17.63
N PHE A 170 -8.80 37.34 18.46
CA PHE A 170 -8.22 36.60 19.57
C PHE A 170 -7.41 35.46 18.94
N ILE A 171 -6.09 35.59 18.96
CA ILE A 171 -5.17 34.49 18.66
C ILE A 171 -5.26 33.55 19.85
N ASP A 172 -6.20 32.61 19.78
CA ASP A 172 -6.19 31.47 20.69
C ASP A 172 -5.02 30.58 20.30
N VAL A 173 -4.16 30.28 21.28
CA VAL A 173 -3.03 29.37 21.13
C VAL A 173 -3.58 27.95 21.26
N ASP A 174 -4.44 27.56 20.32
CA ASP A 174 -4.92 26.19 20.18
C ASP A 174 -4.08 25.48 19.11
N ASP A 175 -3.43 24.40 19.54
CA ASP A 175 -2.65 23.47 18.73
C ASP A 175 -3.47 23.09 17.48
N ASN A 176 -3.07 23.55 16.28
CA ASN A 176 -3.74 23.17 15.04
C ASN A 176 -3.88 21.64 14.99
N THR A 177 -5.11 21.11 14.84
CA THR A 177 -5.41 19.66 14.86
C THR A 177 -4.47 18.86 13.94
N VAL A 178 -4.14 19.42 12.78
CA VAL A 178 -3.18 18.85 11.81
C VAL A 178 -1.76 18.70 12.42
N GLY A 179 -1.30 19.69 13.19
CA GLY A 179 -0.02 19.63 13.90
C GLY A 179 0.00 18.55 14.98
N SER A 180 -1.12 18.38 15.69
CA SER A 180 -1.29 17.29 16.67
C SER A 180 -1.28 15.91 15.99
N GLU A 181 -1.92 15.76 14.82
CA GLU A 181 -1.96 14.49 14.08
C GLU A 181 -0.62 14.13 13.46
N ILE A 182 0.10 15.09 12.87
CA ILE A 182 1.48 14.87 12.40
C ILE A 182 2.37 14.42 13.54
N ARG A 183 2.26 15.06 14.72
CA ARG A 183 3.00 14.63 15.93
C ARG A 183 2.62 13.21 16.35
N HIS A 184 1.34 12.86 16.26
CA HIS A 184 0.84 11.53 16.62
C HIS A 184 1.39 10.44 15.70
N VAL A 185 1.36 10.66 14.38
CA VAL A 185 1.91 9.69 13.42
C VAL A 185 3.44 9.63 13.51
N HIS A 186 4.10 10.76 13.74
CA HIS A 186 5.53 10.77 14.03
C HIS A 186 5.86 9.93 15.27
N TRP A 187 5.04 9.98 16.32
CA TRP A 187 5.19 9.12 17.49
C TRP A 187 5.05 7.63 17.12
N TYR A 188 4.07 7.25 16.29
CA TYR A 188 3.95 5.86 15.82
C TYR A 188 5.17 5.40 15.01
N VAL A 189 5.69 6.26 14.14
CA VAL A 189 6.90 5.97 13.36
C VAL A 189 8.10 5.74 14.27
N GLU A 190 8.31 6.60 15.28
CA GLU A 190 9.41 6.44 16.23
C GLU A 190 9.22 5.21 17.14
N SER A 191 8.00 4.94 17.59
CA SER A 191 7.68 3.73 18.36
C SER A 191 7.97 2.47 17.55
N LEU A 192 7.53 2.42 16.30
CA LEU A 192 7.80 1.30 15.39
C LEU A 192 9.30 1.15 15.13
N ARG A 193 10.03 2.26 14.95
CA ARG A 193 11.50 2.27 14.78
C ARG A 193 12.19 1.69 15.99
N TRP A 194 11.75 2.09 17.17
CA TRP A 194 12.29 1.58 18.41
C TRP A 194 12.05 0.08 18.52
N GLU A 195 10.81 -0.38 18.39
CA GLU A 195 10.46 -1.80 18.53
C GLU A 195 11.18 -2.69 17.51
N MET A 196 11.22 -2.31 16.23
CA MET A 196 11.89 -3.10 15.19
C MET A 196 13.40 -3.20 15.40
N ARG A 197 14.06 -2.16 15.96
CA ARG A 197 15.48 -2.24 16.32
C ARG A 197 15.74 -3.18 17.50
N HIS A 198 14.86 -3.18 18.49
CA HIS A 198 15.04 -4.01 19.70
C HIS A 198 14.72 -5.48 19.45
N ARG A 199 13.86 -5.79 18.48
CA ARG A 199 13.43 -7.16 18.15
C ARG A 199 13.89 -7.62 16.77
N GLN A 200 14.94 -6.99 16.24
CA GLN A 200 15.42 -7.26 14.89
C GLN A 200 15.87 -8.72 14.72
N GLU A 201 16.68 -9.22 15.65
CA GLU A 201 17.22 -10.58 15.62
C GLU A 201 16.13 -11.66 15.76
N GLU A 202 14.93 -11.30 16.23
CA GLU A 202 13.80 -12.22 16.36
C GLU A 202 13.10 -12.50 15.02
N PHE A 203 13.08 -11.55 14.09
CA PHE A 203 12.18 -11.59 12.93
C PHE A 203 12.82 -11.24 11.58
N TRP A 204 13.88 -10.44 11.56
CA TRP A 204 14.52 -9.98 10.33
C TRP A 204 16.03 -10.19 10.45
N ASP A 205 16.55 -11.25 9.81
CA ASP A 205 17.93 -11.77 9.84
C ASP A 205 19.03 -10.72 9.61
N GLY A 206 19.22 -9.78 10.55
CA GLY A 206 20.17 -8.68 10.44
C GLY A 206 19.76 -7.52 9.53
N ASN A 207 18.60 -7.57 8.85
CA ASN A 207 18.11 -6.49 7.98
C ASN A 207 16.87 -5.81 8.55
N THR A 208 17.04 -4.79 9.41
CA THR A 208 15.90 -4.01 9.89
C THR A 208 15.22 -3.29 8.73
N PRO A 209 13.89 -3.39 8.59
CA PRO A 209 13.15 -2.59 7.63
C PRO A 209 13.33 -1.08 7.92
N VAL A 210 13.51 -0.29 6.87
CA VAL A 210 13.52 1.17 6.96
C VAL A 210 12.10 1.66 7.17
N ILE A 211 11.86 2.46 8.21
CA ILE A 211 10.53 2.99 8.50
C ILE A 211 10.45 4.44 8.05
N GLN A 212 9.39 4.76 7.29
CA GLN A 212 9.15 6.06 6.69
C GLN A 212 7.75 6.57 7.04
N MET A 213 7.57 7.88 6.90
CA MET A 213 6.27 8.55 6.97
C MET A 213 5.97 9.15 5.61
N TRP A 214 4.81 8.84 5.03
CA TRP A 214 4.40 9.34 3.71
C TRP A 214 3.15 10.22 3.82
N LEU A 215 3.05 11.22 2.95
CA LEU A 215 1.87 12.07 2.76
C LEU A 215 1.30 11.78 1.36
N LEU A 216 0.19 11.06 1.26
CA LEU A 216 -0.41 10.64 -0.01
C LEU A 216 -1.67 11.43 -0.36
#